data_AF-A0A2E3Q1V4-F1
#
_entry.id   AF-A0A2E3Q1V4-F1
#
_cell.length_a   1.000
_cell.length_b   1.000
_cell.length_c   1.000
_cell.angle_alpha   90.00
_cell.angle_beta   90.00
_cell.angle_gamma   90.00
#
_symmetry.space_group_name_H-M   'P 1'
#
loop_
_entity.id
_entity.type
_entity.pdbx_description
1 polymer ?
#
loop_
_entity_poly.entity_id
_entity_poly.type
_entity_poly.pdbx_seq_one_letter_code
_entity_poly.pdbx_strand_id
1 'polypeptide(L)'
;MPSTDDLIAHLKSLPDRAARYAWLDGLERTERNGVLNRLGDQDRQRYRMHQENAVRSSRKAAAAADHADRQAAALAGRATEIPDMIEALYTVMPKLTEAQREWVERIDRTAAASRREGFTTRQATVIRDMYRKQFQKPRG
;
A
#
# COMPACT_ATOMS: atom_id res chain seq x y z
N MET A 1 -29.60 -9.27 26.49
CA MET A 1 -29.15 -9.40 25.09
C MET A 1 -30.36 -9.71 24.23
N PRO A 2 -30.51 -9.12 23.03
CA PRO A 2 -31.61 -9.44 22.12
C PRO A 2 -31.61 -10.94 21.80
N SER A 3 -32.79 -11.51 21.55
CA SER A 3 -32.86 -12.91 21.15
C SER A 3 -32.31 -13.08 19.73
N THR A 4 -31.83 -14.28 19.40
CA THR A 4 -31.38 -14.58 18.05
C THR A 4 -32.50 -14.39 17.00
N ASP A 5 -33.76 -14.58 17.38
CA ASP A 5 -34.90 -14.37 16.48
C ASP A 5 -35.15 -12.87 16.21
N ASP A 6 -34.99 -12.01 17.22
CA ASP A 6 -35.03 -10.55 17.06
C ASP A 6 -33.91 -10.07 16.13
N LEU A 7 -32.70 -10.63 16.30
CA LEU A 7 -31.54 -10.33 15.47
C LEU A 7 -31.77 -10.76 14.00
N ILE A 8 -32.42 -11.90 13.76
CA ILE A 8 -32.76 -12.35 12.41
C ILE A 8 -33.86 -11.49 11.80
N ALA A 9 -34.87 -11.09 12.58
CA ALA A 9 -35.91 -10.17 12.12
C ALA A 9 -35.30 -8.83 11.69
N HIS A 10 -34.36 -8.30 12.48
CA HIS A 10 -33.61 -7.09 12.13
C HIS A 10 -32.76 -7.28 10.87
N LEU A 11 -32.02 -8.39 10.75
CA LEU A 11 -31.23 -8.68 9.54
C LEU A 11 -32.10 -8.67 8.26
N LYS A 12 -33.34 -9.19 8.36
CA LYS A 12 -34.29 -9.21 7.23
C LYS A 12 -34.87 -7.84 6.91
N SER A 13 -35.01 -6.95 7.89
CA SER A 13 -35.53 -5.59 7.66
C SER A 13 -34.51 -4.65 7.01
N LEU A 14 -33.22 -5.03 6.99
CA LEU A 14 -32.18 -4.24 6.35
C LEU A 14 -32.34 -4.20 4.81
N PRO A 15 -32.12 -3.02 4.21
CA PRO A 15 -32.55 -2.70 2.84
C PRO A 15 -31.82 -3.50 1.76
N ASP A 16 -30.56 -3.83 1.99
CA ASP A 16 -29.75 -4.56 1.04
C ASP A 16 -28.69 -5.42 1.73
N ARG A 17 -27.90 -6.13 0.92
CA ARG A 17 -26.85 -7.02 1.38
C ARG A 17 -25.69 -6.29 2.04
N ALA A 18 -25.33 -5.10 1.57
CA ALA A 18 -24.23 -4.33 2.13
C ALA A 18 -24.58 -3.86 3.55
N ALA A 19 -25.80 -3.36 3.75
CA ALA A 19 -26.33 -2.99 5.06
C ALA A 19 -26.37 -4.19 6.02
N ARG A 20 -26.78 -5.38 5.52
CA ARG A 20 -26.76 -6.63 6.30
C ARG A 20 -25.37 -7.00 6.78
N TYR A 21 -24.37 -6.92 5.91
CA TYR A 21 -23.00 -7.28 6.28
C TYR A 21 -22.37 -6.26 7.21
N ALA A 22 -22.56 -4.96 6.94
CA ALA A 22 -22.08 -3.91 7.84
C ALA A 22 -22.68 -4.03 9.25
N TRP A 23 -23.96 -4.39 9.36
CA TRP A 23 -24.58 -4.66 10.65
C TRP A 23 -24.02 -5.90 11.33
N LEU A 24 -23.86 -7.02 10.61
CA LEU A 24 -23.23 -8.24 11.14
C LEU A 24 -21.81 -7.98 11.64
N ASP A 25 -21.04 -7.14 10.94
CA ASP A 25 -19.68 -6.74 11.30
C ASP A 25 -19.62 -5.99 12.64
N GLY A 26 -20.71 -5.30 13.01
CA GLY A 26 -20.86 -4.56 14.27
C GLY A 26 -21.40 -5.36 15.45
N LEU A 27 -21.90 -6.59 15.23
CA LEU A 27 -22.36 -7.46 16.31
C LEU A 27 -21.20 -8.05 17.12
N GLU A 28 -21.46 -8.34 18.40
CA GLU A 28 -20.56 -9.15 19.22
C GLU A 28 -20.38 -10.55 18.62
N ARG A 29 -19.20 -11.14 18.83
CA ARG A 29 -18.83 -12.43 18.20
C ARG A 29 -19.86 -13.53 18.44
N THR A 30 -20.39 -13.62 19.67
CA THR A 30 -21.36 -14.65 20.06
C THR A 30 -22.72 -14.43 19.39
N GLU A 31 -23.20 -13.19 19.33
CA GLU A 31 -24.46 -12.82 18.69
C GLU A 31 -24.40 -13.04 17.19
N ARG A 32 -23.31 -12.60 16.57
CA ARG A 32 -23.02 -12.83 15.15
C ARG A 32 -23.04 -14.31 14.79
N ASN A 33 -22.37 -15.15 15.58
CA ASN A 33 -22.36 -16.59 15.35
C ASN A 33 -23.76 -17.20 15.53
N GLY A 34 -24.52 -16.73 16.52
CA GLY A 34 -25.91 -17.13 16.72
C GLY A 34 -26.78 -16.86 15.50
N VAL A 35 -26.67 -15.66 14.92
CA VAL A 35 -27.38 -15.29 13.68
C VAL A 35 -26.91 -16.12 12.51
N LEU A 36 -25.59 -16.18 12.26
CA LEU A 36 -25.02 -16.90 11.12
C LEU A 36 -25.40 -18.38 11.13
N ASN A 37 -25.43 -19.02 12.29
CA ASN A 37 -25.79 -20.44 12.42
C ASN A 37 -27.24 -20.75 12.05
N ARG A 38 -28.12 -19.75 12.04
CA ARG A 38 -29.52 -19.87 11.59
C ARG A 38 -29.73 -19.42 10.14
N LEU A 39 -28.71 -18.89 9.47
CA LEU A 39 -28.76 -18.58 8.04
C LEU A 39 -28.46 -19.83 7.21
N GLY A 40 -28.98 -19.84 5.98
CA GLY A 40 -28.64 -20.87 4.99
C GLY A 40 -27.17 -20.84 4.60
N ASP A 41 -26.64 -21.96 4.12
CA ASP A 41 -25.23 -22.13 3.75
C ASP A 41 -24.74 -21.10 2.74
N GLN A 42 -25.59 -20.75 1.77
CA GLN A 42 -25.24 -19.78 0.75
C GLN A 42 -25.02 -18.38 1.35
N ASP A 43 -25.83 -17.95 2.31
CA ASP A 43 -25.68 -16.65 2.95
C ASP A 43 -24.47 -16.63 3.89
N ARG A 44 -24.23 -17.73 4.62
CA ARG A 44 -22.99 -17.91 5.40
C ARG A 44 -21.73 -17.81 4.52
N GLN A 45 -21.74 -18.48 3.37
CA GLN A 45 -20.62 -18.46 2.43
C GLN A 45 -20.38 -17.05 1.89
N ARG A 46 -21.45 -16.34 1.49
CA ARG A 46 -21.31 -14.96 0.97
C ARG A 46 -20.79 -13.99 2.04
N TYR A 47 -21.22 -14.14 3.29
CA TYR A 47 -20.70 -13.33 4.40
C TYR A 47 -19.21 -13.62 4.67
N ARG A 48 -18.78 -14.89 4.58
CA ARG A 48 -17.37 -15.26 4.67
C ARG A 48 -16.54 -14.59 3.57
N MET A 49 -17.02 -14.60 2.32
CA MET A 49 -16.36 -13.92 1.21
C MET A 49 -16.27 -12.40 1.43
N HIS A 50 -17.31 -11.77 2.00
CA HIS A 50 -17.27 -10.36 2.38
C HIS A 50 -16.13 -10.07 3.37
N GLN A 51 -16.03 -10.86 4.43
CA GLN A 51 -14.97 -10.74 5.43
C GLN A 51 -13.57 -10.93 4.83
N GLU A 52 -13.39 -11.94 3.98
CA GLU A 52 -12.12 -12.17 3.28
C GLU A 52 -11.75 -11.00 2.36
N ASN A 53 -12.73 -10.44 1.65
CA ASN A 53 -12.54 -9.27 0.80
C ASN A 53 -12.21 -8.01 1.62
N ALA A 54 -12.86 -7.81 2.77
CA ALA A 54 -12.56 -6.70 3.67
C ALA A 54 -11.11 -6.77 4.18
N VAL A 55 -10.67 -7.96 4.61
CA VAL A 55 -9.28 -8.20 5.03
C VAL A 55 -8.30 -7.96 3.88
N ARG A 56 -8.61 -8.46 2.68
CA ARG A 56 -7.76 -8.25 1.49
C ARG A 56 -7.64 -6.77 1.13
N SER A 57 -8.75 -6.05 1.14
CA SER A 57 -8.79 -4.60 0.87
C SER A 57 -8.01 -3.81 1.91
N SER A 58 -8.17 -4.14 3.20
CA SER A 58 -7.41 -3.52 4.29
C SER A 58 -5.90 -3.76 4.15
N ARG A 59 -5.49 -5.00 3.87
CA ARG A 59 -4.07 -5.33 3.60
C ARG A 59 -3.53 -4.56 2.40
N LYS A 60 -4.31 -4.43 1.33
CA LYS A 60 -3.92 -3.66 0.14
C LYS A 60 -3.77 -2.17 0.48
N ALA A 61 -4.68 -1.61 1.27
CA ALA A 61 -4.60 -0.22 1.70
C ALA A 61 -3.38 0.02 2.60
N ALA A 62 -3.10 -0.87 3.55
CA ALA A 62 -1.91 -0.79 4.39
C ALA A 62 -0.61 -0.88 3.57
N ALA A 63 -0.54 -1.81 2.61
CA ALA A 63 0.62 -1.93 1.72
C ALA A 63 0.81 -0.69 0.83
N ALA A 64 -0.28 -0.07 0.38
CA ALA A 64 -0.23 1.17 -0.39
C ALA A 64 0.23 2.37 0.47
N ALA A 65 -0.22 2.45 1.73
CA ALA A 65 0.23 3.47 2.67
C ALA A 65 1.73 3.31 2.98
N ASP A 66 2.18 2.08 3.27
CA ASP A 66 3.60 1.79 3.47
C ASP A 66 4.46 2.15 2.25
N HIS A 67 4.00 1.79 1.04
CA HIS A 67 4.69 2.18 -0.19
C HIS A 67 4.75 3.70 -0.35
N ALA A 68 3.67 4.43 -0.06
CA ALA A 68 3.65 5.89 -0.12
C ALA A 68 4.63 6.53 0.88
N ASP A 69 4.70 6.01 2.11
CA ASP A 69 5.64 6.48 3.13
C ASP A 69 7.09 6.22 2.72
N ARG A 70 7.38 5.03 2.19
CA ARG A 70 8.70 4.68 1.64
C ARG A 70 9.07 5.58 0.46
N GLN A 71 8.12 5.88 -0.43
CA GLN A 71 8.31 6.82 -1.53
C GLN A 71 8.60 8.25 -1.04
N ALA A 72 7.85 8.75 -0.06
CA ALA A 72 8.12 10.06 0.53
C ALA A 72 9.51 10.13 1.18
N ALA A 73 9.93 9.07 1.86
CA ALA A 73 11.27 8.95 2.42
C ALA A 73 12.35 8.91 1.31
N ALA A 74 12.11 8.18 0.22
CA ALA A 74 13.00 8.10 -0.93
C ALA A 74 13.18 9.44 -1.62
N LEU A 75 12.09 10.17 -1.86
CA LEU A 75 12.10 11.53 -2.39
C LEU A 75 12.81 12.52 -1.46
N ALA A 76 12.80 12.28 -0.15
CA ALA A 76 13.60 13.05 0.82
C ALA A 76 15.08 12.62 0.90
N GLY A 77 15.49 11.60 0.13
CA GLY A 77 16.87 11.06 0.13
C GLY A 77 17.19 10.23 1.37
N ARG A 78 16.15 9.68 2.01
CA ARG A 78 16.23 8.86 3.25
C ARG A 78 15.86 7.39 3.01
N ALA A 79 15.62 6.97 1.77
CA ALA A 79 15.40 5.56 1.46
C ALA A 79 16.63 4.73 1.83
N THR A 80 16.39 3.53 2.32
CA THR A 80 17.42 2.52 2.63
C THR A 80 17.43 1.39 1.61
N GLU A 81 16.31 1.18 0.90
CA GLU A 81 16.14 0.13 -0.09
C GLU A 81 16.34 0.68 -1.51
N ILE A 82 17.10 -0.06 -2.33
CA ILE A 82 17.47 0.33 -3.70
C ILE A 82 16.26 0.50 -4.64
N PRO A 83 15.24 -0.38 -4.62
CA PRO A 83 14.05 -0.21 -5.46
C PRO A 83 13.36 1.14 -5.23
N ASP A 84 13.24 1.57 -3.97
CA ASP A 84 12.58 2.81 -3.59
C ASP A 84 13.39 4.04 -4.06
N MET A 85 14.73 3.97 -3.94
CA MET A 85 15.63 4.99 -4.48
C MET A 85 15.47 5.16 -5.99
N ILE A 86 15.35 4.05 -6.74
CA ILE A 86 15.22 4.08 -8.20
C ILE A 86 13.88 4.65 -8.62
N GLU A 87 12.79 4.22 -7.99
CA GLU A 87 11.46 4.73 -8.26
C GLU A 87 11.35 6.24 -7.96
N ALA A 88 11.99 6.70 -6.88
CA ALA A 88 12.14 8.12 -6.59
C ALA A 88 12.94 8.85 -7.68
N LEU A 89 14.08 8.30 -8.11
CA LEU A 89 14.88 8.88 -9.21
C LEU A 89 14.05 9.03 -10.50
N TYR A 90 13.26 8.02 -10.88
CA TYR A 90 12.37 8.11 -12.05
C TYR A 90 11.28 9.18 -11.89
N THR A 91 10.79 9.41 -10.68
CA THR A 91 9.76 10.41 -10.39
C THR A 91 10.31 11.84 -10.47
N VAL A 92 11.53 12.05 -9.99
CA VAL A 92 12.16 13.38 -9.94
C VAL A 92 12.88 13.72 -11.25
N MET A 93 13.27 12.70 -12.03
CA MET A 93 13.99 12.80 -13.31
C MET A 93 13.57 13.95 -14.24
N PRO A 94 12.27 14.19 -14.51
CA PRO A 94 11.84 15.27 -15.41
C PRO A 94 12.03 16.68 -14.84
N LYS A 95 12.33 16.81 -13.55
CA LYS A 95 12.40 18.07 -12.80
C LYS A 95 13.77 18.32 -12.16
N LEU A 96 14.77 17.50 -12.48
CA LEU A 96 16.12 17.64 -11.92
C LEU A 96 16.72 18.97 -12.36
N THR A 97 16.95 19.83 -11.37
CA THR A 97 17.71 21.08 -11.49
C THR A 97 18.99 20.94 -10.68
N GLU A 98 20.00 21.79 -10.91
CA GLU A 98 21.27 21.76 -10.18
C GLU A 98 21.09 21.74 -8.64
N ALA A 99 20.01 22.36 -8.14
CA ALA A 99 19.64 22.35 -6.72
C ALA A 99 19.35 20.93 -6.15
N GLN A 100 19.08 19.95 -7.00
CA GLN A 100 18.83 18.56 -6.62
C GLN A 100 20.07 17.66 -6.78
N ARG A 101 21.21 18.18 -7.25
CA ARG A 101 22.46 17.43 -7.38
C ARG A 101 22.86 16.75 -6.07
N GLU A 102 22.88 17.50 -4.97
CA GLU A 102 23.26 16.97 -3.64
C GLU A 102 22.36 15.82 -3.17
N TRP A 103 21.09 15.84 -3.58
CA TRP A 103 20.14 14.78 -3.27
C TRP A 103 20.43 13.51 -4.08
N VAL A 104 20.71 13.64 -5.39
CA VAL A 104 21.13 12.49 -6.22
C VAL A 104 22.44 11.91 -5.72
N GLU A 105 23.40 12.75 -5.32
CA GLU A 105 24.69 12.32 -4.76
C GLU A 105 24.54 11.63 -3.39
N ARG A 106 23.50 12.00 -2.62
CA ARG A 106 23.16 11.30 -1.38
C ARG A 106 22.59 9.92 -1.65
N ILE A 107 21.68 9.79 -2.61
CA ILE A 107 21.12 8.49 -3.02
C ILE A 107 22.22 7.55 -3.53
N ASP A 108 23.10 8.05 -4.38
CA ASP A 108 24.22 7.28 -4.94
C ASP A 108 25.16 6.77 -3.84
N ARG A 109 25.51 7.63 -2.87
CA ARG A 109 26.31 7.23 -1.70
C ARG A 109 25.60 6.21 -0.82
N THR A 110 24.31 6.39 -0.54
CA THR A 110 23.56 5.45 0.31
C THR A 110 23.44 4.09 -0.37
N ALA A 111 23.22 4.05 -1.68
CA ALA A 111 23.20 2.80 -2.44
C ALA A 111 24.57 2.11 -2.47
N ALA A 112 25.66 2.88 -2.63
CA ALA A 112 27.02 2.34 -2.58
C ALA A 112 27.40 1.79 -1.18
N ALA A 113 26.84 2.35 -0.11
CA ALA A 113 27.05 1.89 1.26
C ALA A 113 26.18 0.68 1.65
N SER A 114 25.19 0.32 0.83
CA SER A 114 24.28 -0.80 1.12
C SER A 114 25.00 -2.16 0.96
N ARG A 115 24.85 -3.04 1.96
CA ARG A 115 25.47 -4.39 1.98
C ARG A 115 24.72 -5.43 1.14
N ARG A 116 23.57 -5.09 0.55
CA ARG A 116 22.64 -6.02 -0.13
C ARG A 116 22.86 -6.16 -1.65
N GLU A 117 24.07 -5.86 -2.12
CA GLU A 117 24.40 -5.51 -3.51
C GLU A 117 23.84 -4.11 -3.85
N GLY A 118 24.70 -3.19 -4.25
CA GLY A 118 24.33 -1.83 -4.65
C GLY A 118 23.45 -1.81 -5.91
N PHE A 119 23.42 -0.68 -6.63
CA PHE A 119 22.74 -0.63 -7.92
C PHE A 119 23.26 -1.70 -8.88
N THR A 120 22.35 -2.41 -9.55
CA THR A 120 22.72 -3.28 -10.68
C THR A 120 23.42 -2.46 -11.77
N THR A 121 24.22 -3.11 -12.61
CA THR A 121 24.96 -2.45 -13.71
C THR A 121 24.07 -1.59 -14.61
N ARG A 122 22.84 -2.04 -14.88
CA ARG A 122 21.85 -1.30 -15.66
C ARG A 122 21.39 -0.03 -14.93
N GLN A 123 21.11 -0.13 -13.63
CA GLN A 123 20.67 0.99 -12.80
C GLN A 123 21.79 2.02 -12.61
N ALA A 124 23.02 1.58 -12.36
CA ALA A 124 24.19 2.45 -12.28
C ALA A 124 24.45 3.22 -13.59
N THR A 125 24.20 2.57 -14.74
CA THR A 125 24.31 3.23 -16.04
C THR A 125 23.25 4.32 -16.23
N VAL A 126 22.00 4.07 -15.81
CA VAL A 126 20.93 5.08 -15.86
C VAL A 126 21.29 6.29 -14.99
N ILE A 127 21.79 6.07 -13.78
CA ILE A 127 22.20 7.15 -12.86
C ILE A 127 23.35 7.97 -13.46
N ARG A 128 24.38 7.31 -13.99
CA ARG A 128 25.50 7.99 -14.67
C ARG A 128 25.04 8.81 -15.87
N ASP A 129 24.13 8.27 -16.68
CA ASP A 129 23.55 8.99 -17.81
C ASP A 129 22.71 10.19 -17.36
N MET A 130 21.99 10.08 -16.24
CA MET A 130 21.29 11.21 -15.62
C MET A 130 22.25 12.31 -15.21
N TYR A 131 23.35 11.97 -14.50
CA TYR A 131 24.37 12.94 -14.13
C TYR A 131 24.94 13.67 -15.33
N ARG A 132 25.21 12.92 -16.40
CA ARG A 132 25.73 13.47 -17.65
C ARG A 132 24.74 14.42 -18.34
N LYS A 133 23.46 14.05 -18.42
CA LYS A 133 22.46 14.82 -19.18
C LYS A 133 21.97 16.06 -18.44
N GLN A 134 21.84 16.01 -17.11
CA GLN A 134 21.18 17.06 -16.33
C GLN A 134 22.15 17.95 -15.56
N PHE A 135 23.34 17.45 -15.18
CA PHE A 135 24.27 18.18 -14.30
C PHE A 135 25.63 18.50 -14.93
N GLN A 136 25.94 17.95 -16.11
CA GLN A 136 27.05 18.49 -16.91
C GLN A 136 26.54 19.65 -17.75
N LYS A 137 26.92 20.87 -17.38
CA LYS A 137 26.80 22.03 -18.27
C LYS A 137 27.33 21.65 -19.66
N PRO A 138 26.68 22.07 -20.76
CA PRO A 138 27.36 22.08 -22.04
C PRO A 138 28.63 22.91 -21.83
N ARG A 139 29.79 22.35 -22.14
CA ARG A 139 31.01 23.14 -22.29
C ARG A 139 30.79 24.03 -23.51
N GLY A 140 30.18 25.19 -23.28
CA GLY A 140 30.14 26.34 -24.17
C GLY A 140 31.10 27.39 -23.63
#